data_AF-A0A961TD36-F1
#
_entry.id   AF-A0A961TD36-F1
#
_cell.length_a   1.000
_cell.length_b   1.000
_cell.length_c   1.000
_cell.angle_alpha   90.00
_cell.angle_beta   90.00
_cell.angle_gamma   90.00
#
_symmetry.space_group_name_H-M   'P 1'
#
loop_
_entity.id
_entity.type
_entity.pdbx_description
1 polymer ?
#
loop_
_entity_poly.entity_id
_entity_poly.type
_entity_poly.pdbx_seq_one_letter_code
_entity_poly.pdbx_strand_id
1 'polypeptide(L)'
;MVFKFRGLIARLAKAATTAALLALLPVIAEAQITNGNFSSGGTGWTTTAPSGSSIAYTGGTLVATSDDNGGSNSRTYASQTITLSDPGFLNFSLVSYTSTDYGDYDWPMFWLDSTIYRITTAGALVTSAPAINNDSPVTNVLVRTSLTTGSHTLRFGVTSVDSCCGSGVATWDNVEFQELTQSPGAQTVAEDTPLVLSAGNKLAVATNSGSTTLSVTVSVTNGILNLASTTGLTITGGANGSASVSFSGTAANINNALNGLTYVPTANYNGASVLTFTATAGAVSDTDAIAITVTPVPEYAFSLSKVASLANVSGLSTISYTITATNTGDTAMTGITITDQITQGASSNGLLLTGPTGDSAPLGVFGVGETWTYTTSYAVTQANIDNGANLVNTVTFDTAQTSPQTASATTTITQSPSLSMTKTADDTTDVVAGQTVTYTYVVTNTGNITIDGVAIADAHGGSGPPPVPQGETLTTDTAPTGDSTDAASNNGIWSVLAPGDSVTFSGTYVVTQGDVDLL
;
A
#
# COMPACT_ATOMS: atom_id res chain seq x y z
N MET A 1 6.72 1.53 48.86
CA MET A 1 6.36 0.09 49.02
C MET A 1 5.17 -0.17 48.11
N VAL A 2 5.24 -1.26 47.35
CA VAL A 2 4.61 -1.46 46.02
C VAL A 2 3.07 -1.58 46.07
N PHE A 3 2.38 -0.80 45.24
CA PHE A 3 0.93 -0.91 44.98
C PHE A 3 0.67 -2.03 43.96
N LYS A 4 -0.32 -2.89 44.21
CA LYS A 4 -0.73 -3.95 43.27
C LYS A 4 -1.73 -3.40 42.25
N PHE A 5 -1.24 -3.12 41.05
CA PHE A 5 -2.04 -3.13 39.83
C PHE A 5 -2.32 -4.59 39.43
N ARG A 6 -3.57 -4.94 39.16
CA ARG A 6 -3.88 -6.13 38.36
C ARG A 6 -3.80 -5.73 36.88
N GLY A 7 -2.63 -5.94 36.29
CA GLY A 7 -2.35 -5.79 34.86
C GLY A 7 -0.97 -6.37 34.55
N LEU A 8 -0.94 -7.46 33.79
CA LEU A 8 0.22 -8.26 33.45
C LEU A 8 1.17 -7.51 32.49
N ILE A 9 2.45 -7.34 32.81
CA ILE A 9 3.52 -7.18 31.79
C ILE A 9 4.71 -8.08 32.14
N ALA A 10 4.93 -9.07 31.27
CA ALA A 10 6.10 -9.94 31.28
C ALA A 10 7.25 -9.31 30.49
N ARG A 11 8.43 -9.29 31.13
CA ARG A 11 9.81 -9.36 30.57
C ARG A 11 10.15 -8.50 29.34
N LEU A 12 10.85 -7.40 29.62
CA LEU A 12 11.81 -6.75 28.72
C LEU A 12 12.78 -7.78 28.12
N ALA A 13 12.85 -7.80 26.79
CA ALA A 13 13.93 -8.42 26.04
C ALA A 13 15.11 -7.45 25.88
N LYS A 14 16.28 -8.07 25.93
CA LYS A 14 17.64 -7.56 25.84
C LYS A 14 17.98 -7.08 24.42
N ALA A 15 18.71 -5.97 24.34
CA ALA A 15 19.67 -5.54 23.30
C ALA A 15 19.32 -4.20 22.63
N ALA A 16 20.01 -3.15 23.10
CA ALA A 16 20.21 -1.92 22.37
C ALA A 16 21.30 -2.12 21.31
N THR A 17 21.06 -1.65 20.08
CA THR A 17 22.09 -1.02 19.24
C THR A 17 21.42 -0.02 18.28
N THR A 18 21.71 1.25 18.56
CA THR A 18 22.02 2.35 17.62
C THR A 18 20.89 3.02 16.80
N ALA A 19 20.45 4.17 17.35
CA ALA A 19 20.20 5.48 16.71
C ALA A 19 19.09 5.66 15.64
N ALA A 20 17.97 6.26 16.06
CA ALA A 20 17.34 7.42 15.41
C ALA A 20 16.28 8.08 16.32
N LEU A 21 16.69 9.20 16.94
CA LEU A 21 15.96 10.44 17.21
C LEU A 21 14.41 10.42 17.32
N LEU A 22 13.94 10.53 18.58
CA LEU A 22 12.83 11.38 19.03
C LEU A 22 11.46 11.28 18.30
N ALA A 23 10.83 10.10 18.32
CA ALA A 23 9.38 10.02 18.22
C ALA A 23 8.79 10.07 19.63
N LEU A 24 7.88 11.03 19.89
CA LEU A 24 7.13 11.12 21.13
C LEU A 24 6.49 9.76 21.42
N LEU A 25 6.99 9.08 22.45
CA LEU A 25 6.25 8.01 23.09
C LEU A 25 4.87 8.57 23.46
N PRO A 26 3.77 7.82 23.26
CA PRO A 26 2.53 8.13 23.93
C PRO A 26 2.86 8.32 25.40
N VAL A 27 2.72 9.55 25.90
CA VAL A 27 2.45 9.70 27.32
C VAL A 27 1.08 9.07 27.45
N ILE A 28 1.04 7.78 27.79
CA ILE A 28 -0.15 7.24 28.44
C ILE A 28 -0.26 8.16 29.66
N ALA A 29 -1.23 9.06 29.65
CA ALA A 29 -1.61 9.83 30.81
C ALA A 29 -2.16 8.83 31.81
N GLU A 30 -1.28 8.05 32.44
CA GLU A 30 -1.58 7.54 33.75
C GLU A 30 -1.70 8.80 34.59
N ALA A 31 -2.92 9.13 35.03
CA ALA A 31 -3.12 10.04 36.13
C ALA A 31 -2.23 9.55 37.29
N GLN A 32 -1.03 10.10 37.38
CA GLN A 32 -0.01 9.71 38.35
C GLN A 32 -0.50 10.21 39.71
N ILE A 33 -1.27 9.39 40.43
CA ILE A 33 -1.55 9.61 41.85
C ILE A 33 -0.21 9.44 42.59
N THR A 34 0.54 10.53 42.67
CA THR A 34 1.82 10.58 43.35
C THR A 34 1.55 10.85 44.82
N ASN A 35 1.65 9.82 45.67
CA ASN A 35 1.42 9.96 47.10
C ASN A 35 2.37 11.01 47.71
N GLY A 36 1.80 12.14 48.13
CA GLY A 36 2.47 13.16 48.93
C GLY A 36 2.38 12.81 50.42
N ASN A 37 3.41 13.17 51.19
CA ASN A 37 3.36 13.06 52.64
C ASN A 37 2.30 14.01 53.22
N PHE A 38 1.47 13.48 54.12
CA PHE A 38 0.39 14.19 54.82
C PHE A 38 0.94 15.37 55.62
N SER A 39 0.61 16.61 55.20
CA SER A 39 0.84 17.79 56.02
C SER A 39 -0.45 18.16 56.76
N SER A 40 -0.47 18.07 58.09
CA SER A 40 -1.38 18.84 58.92
C SER A 40 -0.96 20.32 58.80
N GLY A 41 -1.64 21.12 57.96
CA GLY A 41 -1.26 22.51 57.72
C GLY A 41 -2.47 23.42 57.60
N GLY A 42 -2.56 24.39 58.51
CA GLY A 42 -3.66 25.36 58.57
C GLY A 42 -3.53 26.56 57.63
N THR A 43 -4.61 27.32 57.51
CA THR A 43 -4.67 28.81 57.52
C THR A 43 -6.13 29.24 57.76
N GLY A 44 -6.38 30.10 58.75
CA GLY A 44 -7.63 30.85 58.94
C GLY A 44 -8.56 30.38 60.07
N TRP A 45 -8.43 29.14 60.54
CA TRP A 45 -9.09 28.58 61.71
C TRP A 45 -8.09 27.63 62.39
N THR A 46 -7.98 27.61 63.72
CA THR A 46 -6.99 26.80 64.44
C THR A 46 -7.32 25.32 64.34
N THR A 47 -6.62 24.59 63.45
CA THR A 47 -6.63 23.12 63.43
C THR A 47 -5.71 22.60 64.54
N THR A 48 -6.17 22.64 65.79
CA THR A 48 -5.57 21.84 66.86
C THR A 48 -6.25 20.48 66.82
N ALA A 49 -5.61 19.49 66.20
CA ALA A 49 -6.04 18.09 66.38
C ALA A 49 -5.89 17.76 67.87
N PRO A 50 -6.98 17.42 68.59
CA PRO A 50 -6.88 16.97 69.97
C PRO A 50 -6.06 15.68 70.07
N SER A 51 -5.53 15.38 71.25
CA SER A 51 -4.74 14.17 71.50
C SER A 51 -5.57 12.89 71.31
N GLY A 52 -5.60 12.31 70.12
CA GLY A 52 -6.38 11.09 69.82
C GLY A 52 -6.91 10.99 68.40
N SER A 53 -7.09 12.12 67.72
CA SER A 53 -7.43 12.17 66.29
C SER A 53 -6.36 11.48 65.44
N SER A 54 -6.78 10.64 64.49
CA SER A 54 -5.85 9.87 63.66
C SER A 54 -6.41 9.61 62.27
N ILE A 55 -5.51 9.34 61.33
CA ILE A 55 -5.85 8.89 59.98
C ILE A 55 -5.01 7.66 59.66
N ALA A 56 -5.62 6.64 59.09
CA ALA A 56 -4.94 5.40 58.74
C ALA A 56 -5.31 4.97 57.32
N TYR A 57 -4.33 4.43 56.60
CA TYR A 57 -4.53 3.81 55.29
C TYR A 57 -4.06 2.36 55.35
N THR A 58 -4.99 1.41 55.29
CA THR A 58 -4.69 -0.02 55.33
C THR A 58 -5.55 -0.75 54.31
N GLY A 59 -4.93 -1.53 53.43
CA GLY A 59 -5.67 -2.43 52.53
C GLY A 59 -6.47 -1.76 51.41
N GLY A 60 -6.20 -0.50 51.04
CA GLY A 60 -7.00 0.24 50.04
C GLY A 60 -7.99 1.23 50.65
N THR A 61 -8.18 1.14 51.96
CA THR A 61 -9.18 1.88 52.71
C THR A 61 -8.54 3.05 53.46
N LEU A 62 -9.15 4.23 53.34
CA LEU A 62 -8.81 5.42 54.11
C LEU A 62 -9.77 5.55 55.30
N VAL A 63 -9.26 5.62 56.51
CA VAL A 63 -10.05 5.82 57.73
C VAL A 63 -9.64 7.13 58.38
N ALA A 64 -10.60 8.03 58.61
CA ALA A 64 -10.40 9.23 59.39
C ALA A 64 -11.21 9.18 60.68
N THR A 65 -10.52 9.44 61.80
CA THR A 65 -11.09 9.52 63.13
C THR A 65 -10.93 10.94 63.65
N SER A 66 -12.05 11.59 63.99
CA SER A 66 -12.06 12.78 64.82
C SER A 66 -12.31 12.37 66.27
N ASP A 67 -11.48 12.88 67.17
CA ASP A 67 -11.70 12.87 68.60
C ASP A 67 -11.78 14.32 69.08
N ASP A 68 -12.79 14.66 69.87
CA ASP A 68 -12.90 15.95 70.54
C ASP A 68 -12.59 15.82 72.04
N ASN A 69 -11.40 16.24 72.45
CA ASN A 69 -11.01 16.37 73.86
C ASN A 69 -11.35 17.77 74.42
N GLY A 70 -12.59 18.24 74.18
CA GLY A 70 -13.15 19.45 74.80
C GLY A 70 -12.66 20.79 74.23
N GLY A 71 -12.35 20.84 72.94
CA GLY A 71 -11.92 22.05 72.23
C GLY A 71 -12.96 22.54 71.21
N SER A 72 -12.90 23.82 70.83
CA SER A 72 -13.81 24.34 69.78
C SER A 72 -13.41 23.82 68.40
N ASN A 73 -14.23 22.93 67.81
CA ASN A 73 -14.17 22.43 66.44
C ASN A 73 -12.88 21.67 66.04
N SER A 74 -12.89 20.34 66.06
CA SER A 74 -11.78 19.49 65.58
C SER A 74 -12.08 18.93 64.19
N ARG A 75 -11.06 18.90 63.32
CA ARG A 75 -11.14 18.31 61.97
C ARG A 75 -9.90 17.48 61.71
N THR A 76 -10.11 16.22 61.35
CA THR A 76 -9.05 15.30 60.91
C THR A 76 -9.25 14.99 59.45
N TYR A 77 -8.24 15.23 58.61
CA TYR A 77 -8.32 14.94 57.18
C TYR A 77 -6.98 14.49 56.58
N ALA A 78 -7.07 13.75 55.48
CA ALA A 78 -5.97 13.40 54.58
C ALA A 78 -6.03 14.33 53.38
N SER A 79 -4.89 14.82 52.89
CA SER A 79 -4.83 15.71 51.73
C SER A 79 -3.89 15.15 50.67
N GLN A 80 -4.30 15.20 49.41
CA GLN A 80 -3.50 14.80 48.25
C GLN A 80 -3.74 15.79 47.11
N THR A 81 -2.68 16.26 46.48
CA THR A 81 -2.79 17.03 45.23
C THR A 81 -2.57 16.10 44.04
N ILE A 82 -3.46 16.18 43.05
CA ILE A 82 -3.39 15.46 41.78
C ILE A 82 -3.30 16.49 40.65
N THR A 83 -2.65 16.12 39.54
CA THR A 83 -2.61 16.94 38.33
C THR A 83 -3.11 16.11 37.18
N LEU A 84 -4.12 16.63 36.48
CA LEU A 84 -4.84 15.94 35.43
C LEU A 84 -4.53 16.60 34.09
N SER A 85 -4.16 15.81 33.09
CA SER A 85 -4.04 16.28 31.70
C SER A 85 -5.42 16.46 31.09
N ASP A 86 -6.37 15.59 31.44
CA ASP A 86 -7.68 15.49 30.80
C ASP A 86 -8.81 15.46 31.86
N PRO A 87 -10.01 16.00 31.54
CA PRO A 87 -11.13 16.00 32.44
C PRO A 87 -11.70 14.58 32.61
N GLY A 88 -12.28 14.31 33.78
CA GLY A 88 -12.76 12.96 34.08
C GLY A 88 -13.59 12.88 35.33
N PHE A 89 -13.71 11.66 35.86
CA PHE A 89 -14.58 11.36 36.99
C PHE A 89 -13.80 10.72 38.12
N LEU A 90 -13.87 11.36 39.28
CA LEU A 90 -13.42 10.81 40.55
C LEU A 90 -14.61 10.14 41.23
N ASN A 91 -14.44 8.87 41.57
CA ASN A 91 -15.36 8.15 42.44
C ASN A 91 -14.68 7.69 43.70
N PHE A 92 -15.48 7.55 44.75
CA PHE A 92 -15.09 6.91 45.99
C PHE A 92 -16.31 6.44 46.73
N SER A 93 -16.17 5.38 47.53
CA SER A 93 -17.25 4.85 48.36
C SER A 93 -17.02 5.26 49.80
N LEU A 94 -17.98 5.95 50.41
CA LEU A 94 -18.07 6.06 51.87
C LEU A 94 -18.62 4.72 52.40
N VAL A 95 -17.71 3.86 52.83
CA VAL A 95 -17.97 2.48 53.25
C VAL A 95 -18.71 2.44 54.58
N SER A 96 -18.28 3.26 55.53
CA SER A 96 -18.93 3.39 56.83
C SER A 96 -18.74 4.78 57.41
N TYR A 97 -19.70 5.20 58.23
CA TYR A 97 -19.62 6.37 59.08
C TYR A 97 -20.31 6.09 60.40
N THR A 98 -19.65 6.39 61.51
CA THR A 98 -20.20 6.29 62.88
C THR A 98 -19.80 7.52 63.67
N SER A 99 -20.72 8.13 64.41
CA SER A 99 -20.38 9.10 65.47
C SER A 99 -21.02 8.70 66.81
N THR A 100 -20.39 9.10 67.91
CA THR A 100 -20.88 8.87 69.28
C THR A 100 -21.57 10.09 69.89
N ASP A 101 -21.82 11.16 69.11
CA ASP A 101 -22.36 12.44 69.58
C ASP A 101 -23.91 12.49 69.63
N TYR A 102 -24.50 13.31 70.50
CA TYR A 102 -25.96 13.46 70.64
C TYR A 102 -26.44 14.79 70.02
N GLY A 103 -26.33 14.90 68.69
CA GLY A 103 -26.76 16.06 67.92
C GLY A 103 -26.30 16.01 66.47
N ASP A 104 -27.00 16.69 65.56
CA ASP A 104 -26.78 16.66 64.11
C ASP A 104 -25.46 17.33 63.63
N TYR A 105 -24.40 17.37 64.43
CA TYR A 105 -23.25 18.23 64.18
C TYR A 105 -22.07 17.50 63.49
N ASP A 106 -21.89 16.19 63.68
CA ASP A 106 -20.77 15.47 63.06
C ASP A 106 -21.13 14.88 61.68
N TRP A 107 -20.27 15.14 60.67
CA TRP A 107 -20.48 14.62 59.31
C TRP A 107 -19.17 14.13 58.65
N PRO A 108 -19.25 13.10 57.78
CA PRO A 108 -18.17 12.78 56.87
C PRO A 108 -18.06 13.89 55.82
N MET A 109 -16.83 14.30 55.49
CA MET A 109 -16.58 15.34 54.50
C MET A 109 -15.59 14.94 53.42
N PHE A 110 -15.76 15.60 52.28
CA PHE A 110 -14.83 15.62 51.18
C PHE A 110 -14.50 17.08 50.83
N TRP A 111 -13.22 17.41 50.71
CA TRP A 111 -12.78 18.69 50.19
C TRP A 111 -12.28 18.50 48.78
N LEU A 112 -12.72 19.42 47.92
CA LEU A 112 -12.15 19.60 46.60
C LEU A 112 -11.64 21.03 46.54
N ASP A 113 -10.32 21.15 46.43
CA ASP A 113 -9.59 22.42 46.47
C ASP A 113 -9.87 23.21 47.76
N SER A 114 -10.50 24.38 47.65
CA SER A 114 -10.91 25.20 48.79
C SER A 114 -12.32 24.88 49.30
N THR A 115 -13.10 24.10 48.56
CA THR A 115 -14.52 23.87 48.84
C THR A 115 -14.71 22.64 49.71
N ILE A 116 -15.54 22.78 50.74
CA ILE A 116 -15.90 21.69 51.66
C ILE A 116 -17.28 21.16 51.28
N TYR A 117 -17.36 19.85 51.08
CA TYR A 117 -18.60 19.16 50.78
C TYR A 117 -18.97 18.17 51.89
N ARG A 118 -20.26 18.13 52.20
CA ARG A 118 -20.92 17.05 52.94
C ARG A 118 -21.47 16.05 51.95
N ILE A 119 -21.60 14.79 52.38
CA ILE A 119 -22.07 13.69 51.54
C ILE A 119 -23.53 13.38 51.91
N THR A 120 -24.43 13.33 50.92
CA THR A 120 -25.83 12.90 51.15
C THR A 120 -25.95 11.38 51.15
N THR A 121 -27.07 10.83 51.62
CA THR A 121 -27.35 9.38 51.57
C THR A 121 -27.40 8.84 50.14
N ALA A 122 -27.66 9.70 49.15
CA ALA A 122 -27.61 9.38 47.72
C ALA A 122 -26.20 9.55 47.10
N GLY A 123 -25.19 9.94 47.89
CA GLY A 123 -23.82 10.14 47.43
C GLY A 123 -23.57 11.47 46.72
N ALA A 124 -24.48 12.44 46.83
CA ALA A 124 -24.27 13.78 46.29
C ALA A 124 -23.37 14.61 47.21
N LEU A 125 -22.55 15.49 46.62
CA LEU A 125 -21.75 16.47 47.33
C LEU A 125 -22.53 17.77 47.50
N VAL A 126 -22.76 18.20 48.74
CA VAL A 126 -23.54 19.40 49.07
C VAL A 126 -22.79 20.30 50.04
N THR A 127 -22.97 21.61 49.95
CA THR A 127 -22.33 22.58 50.88
C THR A 127 -23.23 22.91 52.08
N SER A 128 -24.49 22.48 52.07
CA SER A 128 -25.48 22.66 53.14
C SER A 128 -26.33 21.39 53.34
N ALA A 129 -27.12 21.34 54.41
CA ALA A 129 -28.07 20.26 54.67
C ALA A 129 -29.14 20.14 53.54
N PRO A 130 -29.75 18.95 53.35
CA PRO A 130 -29.58 17.70 54.12
C PRO A 130 -28.37 16.87 53.68
N ALA A 131 -27.65 16.30 54.63
CA ALA A 131 -26.49 15.42 54.43
C ALA A 131 -26.47 14.31 55.49
N ILE A 132 -25.61 13.30 55.33
CA ILE A 132 -25.39 12.24 56.31
C ILE A 132 -24.97 12.85 57.66
N ASN A 133 -25.65 12.44 58.73
CA ASN A 133 -25.44 12.82 60.13
C ASN A 133 -25.58 11.58 61.04
N ASN A 134 -25.58 11.79 62.35
CA ASN A 134 -25.44 10.71 63.34
C ASN A 134 -26.64 9.73 63.44
N ASP A 135 -27.76 10.00 62.75
CA ASP A 135 -28.96 9.16 62.73
C ASP A 135 -29.02 8.17 61.55
N SER A 136 -28.01 8.14 60.68
CA SER A 136 -28.00 7.28 59.49
C SER A 136 -26.81 6.32 59.49
N PRO A 137 -26.98 5.02 59.80
CA PRO A 137 -25.93 4.03 59.55
C PRO A 137 -25.62 4.03 58.05
N VAL A 138 -24.39 4.40 57.69
CA VAL A 138 -23.94 4.41 56.31
C VAL A 138 -23.30 3.07 55.97
N THR A 139 -23.68 2.50 54.83
CA THR A 139 -22.98 1.35 54.25
C THR A 139 -22.85 1.56 52.75
N ASN A 140 -21.62 1.72 52.26
CA ASN A 140 -21.26 1.79 50.83
C ASN A 140 -21.99 2.88 50.02
N VAL A 141 -21.94 4.14 50.47
CA VAL A 141 -22.45 5.27 49.68
C VAL A 141 -21.42 5.65 48.61
N LEU A 142 -21.76 5.41 47.34
CA LEU A 142 -20.93 5.77 46.21
C LEU A 142 -21.06 7.26 45.90
N VAL A 143 -19.94 7.98 45.99
CA VAL A 143 -19.84 9.38 45.61
C VAL A 143 -19.14 9.50 44.28
N ARG A 144 -19.65 10.39 43.43
CA ARG A 144 -19.07 10.72 42.14
C ARG A 144 -18.95 12.22 41.99
N THR A 145 -17.83 12.67 41.45
CA THR A 145 -17.63 14.08 41.07
C THR A 145 -16.76 14.16 39.83
N SER A 146 -16.96 15.21 39.04
CA SER A 146 -16.14 15.48 37.86
C SER A 146 -14.98 16.40 38.21
N LEU A 147 -13.81 16.14 37.63
CA LEU A 147 -12.65 17.01 37.75
C LEU A 147 -12.30 17.55 36.37
N THR A 148 -11.87 18.82 36.33
CA THR A 148 -11.35 19.46 35.13
C THR A 148 -9.86 19.16 34.97
N THR A 149 -9.28 19.59 33.87
CA THR A 149 -7.82 19.59 33.71
C THR A 149 -7.15 20.50 34.73
N GLY A 150 -5.91 20.19 35.07
CA GLY A 150 -5.11 20.97 36.01
C GLY A 150 -4.96 20.33 37.38
N SER A 151 -4.50 21.13 38.34
CA SER A 151 -4.14 20.66 39.68
C SER A 151 -5.32 20.75 40.63
N HIS A 152 -5.69 19.64 41.27
CA HIS A 152 -6.75 19.57 42.27
C HIS A 152 -6.22 19.04 43.60
N THR A 153 -6.65 19.62 44.72
CA THR A 153 -6.35 19.13 46.06
C THR A 153 -7.57 18.42 46.65
N LEU A 154 -7.45 17.11 46.82
CA LEU A 154 -8.47 16.26 47.38
C LEU A 154 -8.23 16.10 48.88
N ARG A 155 -9.27 16.23 49.71
CA ARG A 155 -9.19 15.86 51.12
C ARG A 155 -10.37 15.02 51.58
N PHE A 156 -10.14 14.07 52.46
CA PHE A 156 -11.16 13.22 53.06
C PHE A 156 -11.02 13.26 54.58
N GLY A 157 -12.13 13.38 55.31
CA GLY A 157 -12.07 13.62 56.74
C GLY A 157 -13.43 13.69 57.42
N VAL A 158 -13.40 13.97 58.72
CA VAL A 158 -14.59 14.05 59.59
C VAL A 158 -14.53 15.34 60.40
N THR A 159 -15.68 15.93 60.71
CA THR A 159 -15.79 17.02 61.68
C THR A 159 -16.24 16.53 63.04
N SER A 160 -15.71 17.17 64.08
CA SER A 160 -16.44 17.37 65.33
C SER A 160 -16.64 18.85 65.61
N VAL A 161 -17.89 19.27 65.86
CA VAL A 161 -18.30 20.69 65.98
C VAL A 161 -18.92 21.04 67.33
N ASP A 162 -19.11 20.05 68.22
CA ASP A 162 -19.49 20.31 69.60
C ASP A 162 -18.25 20.58 70.47
N SER A 163 -18.50 21.19 71.62
CA SER A 163 -17.61 21.55 72.71
C SER A 163 -17.40 20.43 73.75
N CYS A 164 -18.05 19.26 73.62
CA CYS A 164 -17.70 18.09 74.43
C CYS A 164 -18.00 16.72 73.78
N CYS A 165 -16.98 15.85 73.86
CA CYS A 165 -16.98 14.37 73.87
C CYS A 165 -17.50 13.57 72.66
N GLY A 166 -17.80 14.20 71.52
CA GLY A 166 -18.11 13.50 70.27
C GLY A 166 -16.87 12.90 69.59
N SER A 167 -16.98 11.66 69.07
CA SER A 167 -15.99 11.07 68.16
C SER A 167 -16.68 10.55 66.90
N GLY A 168 -16.11 10.84 65.74
CA GLY A 168 -16.60 10.39 64.44
C GLY A 168 -15.54 9.59 63.70
N VAL A 169 -15.94 8.49 63.08
CA VAL A 169 -15.08 7.64 62.24
C VAL A 169 -15.74 7.49 60.87
N ALA A 170 -15.02 7.86 59.82
CA ALA A 170 -15.44 7.64 58.44
C ALA A 170 -14.40 6.81 57.68
N THR A 171 -14.90 5.91 56.85
CA THR A 171 -14.11 4.96 56.08
C THR A 171 -14.42 5.13 54.60
N TRP A 172 -13.42 5.41 53.77
CA TRP A 172 -13.53 5.50 52.32
C TRP A 172 -12.73 4.40 51.64
N ASP A 173 -13.25 3.90 50.52
CA ASP A 173 -12.60 2.90 49.68
C ASP A 173 -12.91 3.17 48.19
N ASN A 174 -12.24 2.46 47.29
CA ASN A 174 -12.43 2.55 45.85
C ASN A 174 -12.31 4.00 45.31
N VAL A 175 -11.33 4.75 45.85
CA VAL A 175 -10.98 6.08 45.37
C VAL A 175 -10.29 5.93 44.02
N GLU A 176 -10.98 6.28 42.94
CA GLU A 176 -10.54 6.04 41.57
C GLU A 176 -10.89 7.23 40.68
N PHE A 177 -9.90 7.73 39.95
CA PHE A 177 -10.11 8.66 38.85
C PHE A 177 -9.99 7.93 37.51
N GLN A 178 -10.89 8.21 36.58
CA GLN A 178 -10.72 7.83 35.16
C GLN A 178 -10.97 9.07 34.30
N GLU A 179 -10.09 9.26 33.32
CA GLU A 179 -10.26 10.25 32.24
C GLU A 179 -11.47 9.88 31.38
N LEU A 180 -12.19 10.89 30.90
CA LEU A 180 -13.40 10.69 30.12
C LEU A 180 -13.09 10.04 28.78
N THR A 181 -12.06 10.48 28.06
CA THR A 181 -11.50 9.75 26.92
C THR A 181 -10.22 9.01 27.33
N GLN A 182 -10.05 7.81 26.80
CA GLN A 182 -8.84 7.00 26.94
C GLN A 182 -8.36 6.67 25.54
N SER A 183 -7.24 7.26 25.15
CA SER A 183 -6.72 7.21 23.79
C SER A 183 -5.33 6.58 23.73
N PRO A 184 -4.98 5.88 22.63
CA PRO A 184 -3.60 5.53 22.37
C PRO A 184 -2.83 6.80 21.97
N GLY A 185 -1.50 6.75 22.00
CA GLY A 185 -0.72 7.78 21.31
C GLY A 185 -0.64 7.54 19.81
N ALA A 186 0.35 8.18 19.19
CA ALA A 186 0.48 8.19 17.73
C ALA A 186 0.48 6.78 17.12
N GLN A 187 -0.25 6.64 16.01
CA GLN A 187 -0.38 5.41 15.25
C GLN A 187 0.34 5.52 13.91
N THR A 188 0.61 4.38 13.29
CA THR A 188 1.17 4.30 11.95
C THR A 188 0.50 3.15 11.21
N VAL A 189 0.17 3.37 9.94
CA VAL A 189 -0.43 2.35 9.08
C VAL A 189 0.09 2.52 7.67
N ALA A 190 0.25 1.42 6.94
CA ALA A 190 0.48 1.48 5.51
C ALA A 190 -0.77 2.03 4.80
N GLU A 191 -0.59 2.79 3.72
CA GLU A 191 -1.72 3.06 2.83
C GLU A 191 -2.30 1.74 2.30
N ASP A 192 -3.55 1.82 1.83
CA ASP A 192 -4.35 0.67 1.37
C ASP A 192 -4.57 -0.44 2.41
N THR A 193 -4.17 -0.22 3.66
CA THR A 193 -4.36 -1.15 4.77
C THR A 193 -5.19 -0.50 5.87
N PRO A 194 -6.28 -1.14 6.32
CA PRO A 194 -7.03 -0.66 7.47
C PRO A 194 -6.22 -0.74 8.78
N LEU A 195 -6.27 0.31 9.61
CA LEU A 195 -5.77 0.30 10.99
C LEU A 195 -6.92 -0.08 11.93
N VAL A 196 -6.75 -1.18 12.68
CA VAL A 196 -7.71 -1.60 13.72
C VAL A 196 -7.26 -1.10 15.08
N LEU A 197 -8.11 -0.33 15.76
CA LEU A 197 -7.90 0.18 17.12
C LEU A 197 -8.55 -0.78 18.12
N SER A 198 -7.77 -1.67 18.73
CA SER A 198 -8.25 -2.69 19.66
C SER A 198 -7.17 -3.08 20.68
N ALA A 199 -7.57 -3.73 21.77
CA ALA A 199 -6.64 -4.15 22.83
C ALA A 199 -5.69 -3.02 23.31
N GLY A 200 -4.41 -3.05 22.92
CA GLY A 200 -3.38 -2.11 23.37
C GLY A 200 -3.42 -0.72 22.72
N ASN A 201 -4.12 -0.55 21.60
CA ASN A 201 -4.29 0.75 20.93
C ASN A 201 -5.77 1.17 20.78
N LYS A 202 -6.64 0.63 21.63
CA LYS A 202 -8.09 0.93 21.59
C LYS A 202 -8.39 2.35 22.07
N LEU A 203 -9.51 2.89 21.60
CA LEU A 203 -10.20 4.01 22.25
C LEU A 203 -11.18 3.47 23.30
N ALA A 204 -11.37 4.21 24.39
CA ALA A 204 -12.41 3.93 25.36
C ALA A 204 -12.93 5.21 26.02
N VAL A 205 -14.15 5.15 26.57
CA VAL A 205 -14.71 6.16 27.46
C VAL A 205 -14.74 5.66 28.91
N ALA A 206 -14.69 6.62 29.86
CA ALA A 206 -14.85 6.35 31.29
C ALA A 206 -16.09 5.49 31.58
N THR A 207 -15.88 4.39 32.29
CA THR A 207 -16.97 3.51 32.78
C THR A 207 -17.55 3.98 34.11
N ASN A 208 -16.84 4.92 34.75
CA ASN A 208 -17.08 5.35 36.11
C ASN A 208 -17.80 6.72 36.15
N SER A 209 -18.26 7.25 35.02
CA SER A 209 -18.91 8.57 34.96
C SER A 209 -20.21 8.68 35.74
N GLY A 210 -20.89 7.54 35.97
CA GLY A 210 -22.25 7.53 36.54
C GLY A 210 -23.33 8.04 35.58
N SER A 211 -22.95 8.48 34.38
CA SER A 211 -23.91 8.88 33.35
C SER A 211 -24.61 7.65 32.77
N THR A 212 -25.93 7.72 32.60
CA THR A 212 -26.71 6.67 31.92
C THR A 212 -26.41 6.63 30.43
N THR A 213 -26.08 7.79 29.85
CA THR A 213 -25.76 7.96 28.43
C THR A 213 -24.56 8.90 28.28
N LEU A 214 -23.62 8.57 27.40
CA LEU A 214 -22.55 9.45 26.95
C LEU A 214 -22.76 9.76 25.46
N SER A 215 -22.27 10.92 25.03
CA SER A 215 -22.19 11.30 23.61
C SER A 215 -20.73 11.26 23.17
N VAL A 216 -20.46 10.66 22.01
CA VAL A 216 -19.12 10.55 21.43
C VAL A 216 -19.15 11.07 20.00
N THR A 217 -18.09 11.77 19.59
CA THR A 217 -17.78 12.03 18.18
C THR A 217 -16.37 11.53 17.91
N VAL A 218 -16.21 10.71 16.89
CA VAL A 218 -14.90 10.35 16.33
C VAL A 218 -14.84 10.85 14.90
N SER A 219 -13.73 11.50 14.54
CA SER A 219 -13.49 11.99 13.18
C SER A 219 -12.05 11.81 12.75
N VAL A 220 -11.80 11.77 11.44
CA VAL A 220 -10.47 11.70 10.83
C VAL A 220 -10.36 12.71 9.69
N THR A 221 -9.15 13.25 9.50
CA THR A 221 -8.91 14.22 8.42
C THR A 221 -8.78 13.58 7.04
N ASN A 222 -8.22 12.37 6.94
CA ASN A 222 -7.98 11.67 5.67
C ASN A 222 -8.39 10.20 5.75
N GLY A 223 -9.61 9.87 5.36
CA GLY A 223 -10.12 8.49 5.37
C GLY A 223 -11.50 8.37 5.99
N ILE A 224 -11.86 7.16 6.39
CA ILE A 224 -13.14 6.85 7.03
C ILE A 224 -12.96 6.01 8.29
N LEU A 225 -13.97 6.06 9.17
CA LEU A 225 -14.02 5.31 10.42
C LEU A 225 -15.18 4.32 10.42
N ASN A 226 -14.91 3.06 10.77
CA ASN A 226 -15.89 2.00 10.93
C ASN A 226 -15.91 1.49 12.37
N LEU A 227 -16.96 1.80 13.11
CA LEU A 227 -17.25 1.24 14.43
C LEU A 227 -17.38 -0.29 14.35
N ALA A 228 -16.83 -0.98 15.35
CA ALA A 228 -16.89 -2.46 15.44
C ALA A 228 -18.31 -2.98 15.64
N SER A 229 -19.18 -2.18 16.27
CA SER A 229 -20.58 -2.47 16.48
C SER A 229 -21.37 -1.16 16.61
N THR A 230 -22.62 -1.17 16.16
CA THR A 230 -23.59 -0.09 16.40
C THR A 230 -24.70 -0.53 17.36
N THR A 231 -24.62 -1.75 17.90
CA THR A 231 -25.64 -2.30 18.80
C THR A 231 -25.73 -1.48 20.08
N GLY A 232 -26.94 -1.00 20.37
CA GLY A 232 -27.20 -0.20 21.57
C GLY A 232 -26.61 1.21 21.53
N LEU A 233 -26.24 1.70 20.33
CA LEU A 233 -25.90 3.08 20.06
C LEU A 233 -27.02 3.78 19.29
N THR A 234 -27.16 5.09 19.51
CA THR A 234 -27.96 5.99 18.67
C THR A 234 -27.00 6.88 17.89
N ILE A 235 -26.98 6.78 16.56
CA ILE A 235 -26.18 7.68 15.72
C ILE A 235 -26.86 9.05 15.71
N THR A 236 -26.15 10.09 16.13
CA THR A 236 -26.66 11.47 16.31
C THR A 236 -26.11 12.44 15.27
N GLY A 237 -25.06 12.06 14.52
CA GLY A 237 -24.49 12.85 13.44
C GLY A 237 -23.55 12.02 12.57
N GLY A 238 -23.47 12.34 11.28
CA GLY A 238 -22.68 11.55 10.33
C GLY A 238 -23.18 10.11 10.15
N ALA A 239 -22.32 9.23 9.67
CA ALA A 239 -22.64 7.82 9.45
C ALA A 239 -21.44 6.92 9.79
N ASN A 240 -21.71 5.68 10.20
CA ASN A 240 -20.65 4.66 10.29
C ASN A 240 -20.07 4.41 8.89
N GLY A 241 -18.75 4.36 8.76
CA GLY A 241 -18.05 4.31 7.46
C GLY A 241 -17.87 5.67 6.80
N SER A 242 -17.92 6.77 7.55
CA SER A 242 -17.61 8.12 7.07
C SER A 242 -16.44 8.74 7.83
N ALA A 243 -15.97 9.91 7.39
CA ALA A 243 -14.86 10.63 8.03
C ALA A 243 -15.21 11.15 9.43
N SER A 244 -16.50 11.22 9.80
CA SER A 244 -16.94 11.65 11.13
C SER A 244 -18.25 10.98 11.51
N VAL A 245 -18.30 10.40 12.71
CA VAL A 245 -19.53 9.82 13.26
C VAL A 245 -19.71 10.27 14.71
N SER A 246 -20.90 10.79 15.00
CA SER A 246 -21.35 11.15 16.34
C SER A 246 -22.44 10.17 16.77
N PHE A 247 -22.36 9.68 17.99
CA PHE A 247 -23.28 8.68 18.53
C PHE A 247 -23.41 8.80 20.05
N SER A 248 -24.48 8.24 20.61
CA SER A 248 -24.70 8.17 22.05
C SER A 248 -25.11 6.78 22.50
N GLY A 249 -24.82 6.44 23.76
CA GLY A 249 -25.13 5.14 24.35
C GLY A 249 -24.59 4.99 25.77
N THR A 250 -24.73 3.80 26.34
CA THR A 250 -24.08 3.47 27.62
C THR A 250 -22.57 3.35 27.44
N ALA A 251 -21.79 3.59 28.50
CA ALA A 251 -20.33 3.43 28.45
C ALA A 251 -19.90 2.03 27.94
N ALA A 252 -20.64 0.98 28.32
CA ALA A 252 -20.39 -0.39 27.87
C ALA A 252 -20.59 -0.55 26.36
N ASN A 253 -21.71 -0.05 25.80
CA ASN A 253 -21.99 -0.15 24.36
C ASN A 253 -20.99 0.68 23.54
N ILE A 254 -20.64 1.87 24.02
CA ILE A 254 -19.63 2.72 23.39
C ILE A 254 -18.27 2.03 23.37
N ASN A 255 -17.83 1.47 24.50
CA ASN A 255 -16.55 0.76 24.57
C ASN A 255 -16.53 -0.51 23.69
N ASN A 256 -17.67 -1.20 23.54
CA ASN A 256 -17.80 -2.31 22.59
C ASN A 256 -17.72 -1.84 21.12
N ALA A 257 -18.26 -0.66 20.80
CA ALA A 257 -18.21 -0.10 19.46
C ALA A 257 -16.82 0.43 19.07
N LEU A 258 -16.09 1.00 20.05
CA LEU A 258 -14.73 1.52 19.87
C LEU A 258 -13.67 0.41 19.85
N ASN A 259 -13.89 -0.70 20.54
CA ASN A 259 -12.97 -1.84 20.55
C ASN A 259 -13.05 -2.62 19.22
N GLY A 260 -12.11 -2.32 18.31
CA GLY A 260 -12.12 -2.79 16.92
C GLY A 260 -12.52 -1.71 15.91
N LEU A 261 -12.65 -0.45 16.35
CA LEU A 261 -12.82 0.68 15.44
C LEU A 261 -11.74 0.64 14.37
N THR A 262 -12.15 0.66 13.12
CA THR A 262 -11.24 0.58 11.99
C THR A 262 -11.13 1.92 11.28
N TYR A 263 -9.92 2.45 11.19
CA TYR A 263 -9.58 3.57 10.32
C TYR A 263 -9.12 3.02 8.97
N VAL A 264 -9.73 3.52 7.89
CA VAL A 264 -9.35 3.19 6.52
C VAL A 264 -8.86 4.46 5.86
N PRO A 265 -7.56 4.58 5.51
CA PRO A 265 -7.05 5.73 4.76
C PRO A 265 -7.81 5.92 3.45
N THR A 266 -7.84 7.15 2.94
CA THR A 266 -8.23 7.38 1.54
C THR A 266 -7.27 6.60 0.63
N ALA A 267 -7.79 6.02 -0.46
CA ALA A 267 -6.97 5.26 -1.42
C ALA A 267 -5.78 6.11 -1.92
N ASN A 268 -4.59 5.51 -1.93
CA ASN A 268 -3.33 6.11 -2.39
C ASN A 268 -2.96 7.41 -1.65
N TYR A 269 -3.47 7.59 -0.43
CA TYR A 269 -3.09 8.70 0.44
C TYR A 269 -1.97 8.27 1.38
N ASN A 270 -0.82 8.92 1.26
CA ASN A 270 0.27 8.86 2.22
C ASN A 270 0.48 10.23 2.88
N GLY A 271 0.74 10.25 4.18
CA GLY A 271 0.94 11.49 4.94
C GLY A 271 0.30 11.50 6.33
N ALA A 272 0.13 12.69 6.88
CA ALA A 272 -0.41 12.88 8.22
C ALA A 272 -1.96 12.90 8.22
N SER A 273 -2.55 12.05 9.04
CA SER A 273 -3.97 12.08 9.37
C SER A 273 -4.14 12.27 10.89
N VAL A 274 -5.24 12.86 11.31
CA VAL A 274 -5.53 13.07 12.76
C VAL A 274 -6.88 12.48 13.07
N LEU A 275 -6.93 11.53 14.00
CA LEU A 275 -8.17 11.06 14.61
C LEU A 275 -8.51 11.96 15.80
N THR A 276 -9.64 12.64 15.73
CA THR A 276 -10.19 13.42 16.86
C THR A 276 -11.24 12.59 17.56
N PHE A 277 -11.11 12.41 18.88
CA PHE A 277 -12.03 11.66 19.71
C PHE A 277 -12.56 12.55 20.82
N THR A 278 -13.82 12.95 20.70
CA THR A 278 -14.51 13.78 21.69
C THR A 278 -15.55 12.93 22.41
N ALA A 279 -15.57 12.97 23.74
CA ALA A 279 -16.65 12.41 24.53
C ALA A 279 -17.24 13.44 25.49
N THR A 280 -18.54 13.32 25.75
CA THR A 280 -19.28 14.20 26.65
C THR A 280 -20.17 13.36 27.56
N ALA A 281 -20.10 13.63 28.86
CA ALA A 281 -20.94 13.02 29.89
C ALA A 281 -21.51 14.12 30.79
N GLY A 282 -22.79 14.47 30.58
CA GLY A 282 -23.41 15.61 31.24
C GLY A 282 -22.74 16.92 30.83
N ALA A 283 -22.19 17.65 31.81
CA ALA A 283 -21.47 18.91 31.59
C ALA A 283 -19.96 18.74 31.33
N VAL A 284 -19.43 17.52 31.45
CA VAL A 284 -18.00 17.24 31.24
C VAL A 284 -17.79 16.85 29.80
N SER A 285 -16.81 17.46 29.14
CA SER A 285 -16.40 17.12 27.78
C SER A 285 -14.89 17.02 27.71
N ASP A 286 -14.43 16.05 26.93
CA ASP A 286 -13.02 15.74 26.72
C ASP A 286 -12.76 15.55 25.23
N THR A 287 -11.56 15.88 24.74
CA THR A 287 -11.20 15.76 23.33
C THR A 287 -9.73 15.44 23.15
N ASP A 288 -9.48 14.26 22.61
CA ASP A 288 -8.16 13.77 22.22
C ASP A 288 -7.91 13.95 20.72
N ALA A 289 -6.64 14.20 20.37
CA ALA A 289 -6.15 14.20 19.00
C ALA A 289 -5.04 13.16 18.86
N ILE A 290 -5.31 12.09 18.10
CA ILE A 290 -4.39 10.98 17.85
C ILE A 290 -3.80 11.17 16.46
N ALA A 291 -2.49 11.40 16.40
CA ALA A 291 -1.77 11.46 15.13
C ALA A 291 -1.71 10.06 14.49
N ILE A 292 -2.00 9.97 13.19
CA ILE A 292 -1.86 8.77 12.38
C ILE A 292 -0.94 9.10 11.21
N THR A 293 0.19 8.40 11.12
CA THR A 293 1.08 8.47 9.96
C THR A 293 0.67 7.38 8.97
N VAL A 294 0.22 7.77 7.78
CA VAL A 294 -0.01 6.83 6.67
C VAL A 294 1.26 6.73 5.84
N THR A 295 1.91 5.57 5.87
CA THR A 295 3.17 5.32 5.15
C THR A 295 2.89 4.83 3.74
N PRO A 296 3.65 5.29 2.73
CA PRO A 296 3.45 4.85 1.36
C PRO A 296 3.73 3.35 1.20
N VAL A 297 3.01 2.71 0.28
CA VAL A 297 3.22 1.33 -0.14
C VAL A 297 3.66 1.35 -1.61
N PRO A 298 4.85 0.83 -1.93
CA PRO A 298 5.34 0.88 -3.30
C PRO A 298 4.42 0.20 -4.32
N GLU A 299 3.97 0.96 -5.33
CA GLU A 299 3.26 0.47 -6.50
C GLU A 299 4.20 0.42 -7.73
N TYR A 300 4.61 -0.80 -8.10
CA TYR A 300 5.48 -1.02 -9.26
C TYR A 300 4.67 -1.37 -10.50
N ALA A 301 4.74 -0.51 -11.52
CA ALA A 301 4.11 -0.76 -12.81
C ALA A 301 4.88 -0.08 -13.94
N PHE A 302 4.93 -0.72 -15.12
CA PHE A 302 5.44 -0.10 -16.34
C PHE A 302 4.65 -0.57 -17.56
N SER A 303 4.73 0.24 -18.61
CA SER A 303 4.26 -0.11 -19.95
C SER A 303 5.45 -0.38 -20.87
N LEU A 304 5.28 -1.31 -21.81
CA LEU A 304 6.31 -1.70 -22.77
C LEU A 304 5.71 -1.77 -24.18
N SER A 305 6.37 -1.13 -25.14
CA SER A 305 5.96 -1.17 -26.55
C SER A 305 7.15 -1.36 -27.46
N LYS A 306 6.90 -1.94 -28.63
CA LYS A 306 7.91 -2.17 -29.66
C LYS A 306 7.30 -1.92 -31.03
N VAL A 307 8.00 -1.17 -31.87
CA VAL A 307 7.55 -0.80 -33.21
C VAL A 307 8.65 -1.07 -34.22
N ALA A 308 8.28 -1.69 -35.34
CA ALA A 308 9.15 -1.85 -36.51
C ALA A 308 8.93 -0.69 -37.50
N SER A 309 9.99 -0.24 -38.15
CA SER A 309 9.91 0.79 -39.18
C SER A 309 9.20 0.31 -40.46
N LEU A 310 9.13 -1.01 -40.67
CA LEU A 310 8.55 -1.65 -41.85
C LEU A 310 7.60 -2.76 -41.39
N ALA A 311 6.33 -2.70 -41.82
CA ALA A 311 5.34 -3.75 -41.57
C ALA A 311 5.43 -4.89 -42.60
N ASN A 312 5.99 -4.61 -43.77
CA ASN A 312 6.14 -5.56 -44.87
C ASN A 312 7.46 -5.32 -45.59
N VAL A 313 8.12 -6.40 -46.03
CA VAL A 313 9.30 -6.33 -46.90
C VAL A 313 9.20 -7.39 -48.00
N SER A 314 9.61 -7.02 -49.21
CA SER A 314 9.65 -7.89 -50.39
C SER A 314 11.04 -7.93 -51.05
N GLY A 315 12.04 -7.33 -50.41
CA GLY A 315 13.40 -7.21 -50.91
C GLY A 315 14.38 -6.90 -49.79
N LEU A 316 15.66 -6.88 -50.14
CA LEU A 316 16.74 -6.53 -49.21
C LEU A 316 16.50 -5.15 -48.62
N SER A 317 16.45 -5.07 -47.30
CA SER A 317 16.09 -3.86 -46.57
C SER A 317 16.63 -3.91 -45.15
N THR A 318 16.60 -2.78 -44.44
CA THR A 318 16.93 -2.74 -43.00
C THR A 318 15.69 -2.32 -42.23
N ILE A 319 15.25 -3.17 -41.31
CA ILE A 319 14.14 -2.88 -40.38
C ILE A 319 14.76 -2.27 -39.13
N SER A 320 14.38 -1.03 -38.81
CA SER A 320 14.74 -0.42 -37.52
C SER A 320 13.63 -0.70 -36.51
N TYR A 321 14.01 -0.96 -35.26
CA TYR A 321 13.09 -1.19 -34.15
C TYR A 321 13.27 -0.11 -33.10
N THR A 322 12.15 0.40 -32.60
CA THR A 322 12.10 1.28 -31.42
C THR A 322 11.35 0.57 -30.31
N ILE A 323 11.99 0.41 -29.15
CA ILE A 323 11.40 -0.12 -27.94
C ILE A 323 11.24 1.04 -26.97
N THR A 324 10.05 1.19 -26.40
CA THR A 324 9.76 2.22 -25.40
C THR A 324 9.18 1.57 -24.15
N ALA A 325 9.86 1.76 -23.02
CA ALA A 325 9.36 1.39 -21.69
C ALA A 325 9.07 2.67 -20.89
N THR A 326 7.93 2.75 -20.21
CA THR A 326 7.60 3.88 -19.32
C THR A 326 7.18 3.41 -17.95
N ASN A 327 7.81 3.93 -16.89
CA ASN A 327 7.42 3.63 -15.51
C ASN A 327 6.12 4.39 -15.19
N THR A 328 5.05 3.64 -15.00
CA THR A 328 3.70 4.14 -14.72
C THR A 328 3.29 3.96 -13.27
N GLY A 329 4.15 3.34 -12.45
CA GLY A 329 3.97 3.20 -11.01
C GLY A 329 4.37 4.48 -10.26
N ASP A 330 4.30 4.42 -8.94
CA ASP A 330 4.68 5.52 -8.06
C ASP A 330 6.07 5.35 -7.42
N THR A 331 6.71 4.21 -7.72
CA THR A 331 8.01 3.85 -7.16
C THR A 331 9.02 3.52 -8.26
N ALA A 332 10.25 3.99 -8.06
CA ALA A 332 11.35 3.70 -8.96
C ALA A 332 11.74 2.21 -8.94
N MET A 333 12.09 1.67 -10.11
CA MET A 333 12.51 0.27 -10.27
C MET A 333 14.01 0.16 -10.54
N THR A 334 14.60 -0.98 -10.19
CA THR A 334 16.05 -1.23 -10.32
C THR A 334 16.32 -2.63 -10.86
N GLY A 335 17.59 -2.95 -11.13
CA GLY A 335 17.97 -4.27 -11.66
C GLY A 335 17.45 -4.48 -13.08
N ILE A 336 17.41 -3.40 -13.86
CA ILE A 336 16.83 -3.43 -15.21
C ILE A 336 17.70 -4.30 -16.10
N THR A 337 17.09 -5.32 -16.71
CA THR A 337 17.71 -6.10 -17.78
C THR A 337 16.79 -6.13 -18.99
N ILE A 338 17.38 -6.10 -20.18
CA ILE A 338 16.63 -6.08 -21.44
C ILE A 338 17.30 -6.99 -22.45
N THR A 339 16.52 -7.85 -23.10
CA THR A 339 16.98 -8.75 -24.15
C THR A 339 16.07 -8.66 -25.35
N ASP A 340 16.63 -8.71 -26.56
CA ASP A 340 15.89 -8.65 -27.81
C ASP A 340 16.21 -9.87 -28.67
N GLN A 341 15.18 -10.52 -29.21
CA GLN A 341 15.32 -11.71 -30.04
C GLN A 341 14.46 -11.58 -31.29
N ILE A 342 15.08 -11.76 -32.45
CA ILE A 342 14.36 -11.90 -33.72
C ILE A 342 14.23 -13.37 -34.09
N THR A 343 13.00 -13.76 -34.43
CA THR A 343 12.69 -15.11 -34.89
C THR A 343 12.15 -15.11 -36.31
N GLN A 344 12.48 -16.18 -37.04
CA GLN A 344 11.91 -16.49 -38.34
C GLN A 344 11.78 -18.01 -38.47
N GLY A 345 10.54 -18.50 -38.51
CA GLY A 345 10.29 -19.94 -38.44
C GLY A 345 10.91 -20.55 -37.18
N ALA A 346 11.82 -21.50 -37.34
CA ALA A 346 12.55 -22.14 -36.24
C ALA A 346 13.84 -21.42 -35.82
N SER A 347 14.29 -20.43 -36.59
CA SER A 347 15.51 -19.68 -36.31
C SER A 347 15.24 -18.58 -35.28
N SER A 348 16.18 -18.38 -34.36
CA SER A 348 16.14 -17.31 -33.34
C SER A 348 17.52 -16.72 -33.14
N ASN A 349 17.64 -15.40 -33.24
CA ASN A 349 18.89 -14.68 -33.06
C ASN A 349 18.71 -13.49 -32.10
N GLY A 350 19.71 -13.26 -31.23
CA GLY A 350 19.73 -12.10 -30.37
C GLY A 350 20.12 -10.83 -31.12
N LEU A 351 19.40 -9.74 -30.85
CA LEU A 351 19.73 -8.42 -31.35
C LEU A 351 20.36 -7.58 -30.24
N LEU A 352 21.45 -6.90 -30.58
CA LEU A 352 22.09 -5.95 -29.66
C LEU A 352 21.29 -4.65 -29.66
N LEU A 353 20.92 -4.19 -28.46
CA LEU A 353 20.20 -2.94 -28.26
C LEU A 353 21.17 -1.78 -28.02
N THR A 354 20.81 -0.60 -28.53
CA THR A 354 21.44 0.68 -28.21
C THR A 354 20.49 1.49 -27.31
N GLY A 355 21.02 2.13 -26.26
CA GLY A 355 20.22 2.87 -25.27
C GLY A 355 20.46 2.37 -23.83
N PRO A 356 19.61 2.75 -22.87
CA PRO A 356 18.43 3.59 -23.05
C PRO A 356 18.79 5.07 -23.29
N THR A 357 17.99 5.78 -24.08
CA THR A 357 17.82 7.22 -23.89
C THR A 357 16.70 7.45 -22.87
N GLY A 358 16.77 8.54 -22.10
CA GLY A 358 15.75 8.88 -21.09
C GLY A 358 16.02 8.37 -19.67
N ASP A 359 17.11 7.62 -19.46
CA ASP A 359 17.65 7.30 -18.14
C ASP A 359 18.30 8.55 -17.52
N SER A 360 17.60 9.16 -16.56
CA SER A 360 18.07 10.35 -15.87
C SER A 360 18.70 9.96 -14.53
N ALA A 361 19.51 10.86 -13.96
CA ALA A 361 20.18 10.54 -12.69
C ALA A 361 19.15 10.28 -11.56
N PRO A 362 19.30 9.22 -10.76
CA PRO A 362 20.43 8.28 -10.75
C PRO A 362 20.36 7.23 -11.88
N LEU A 363 21.45 7.10 -12.64
CA LEU A 363 21.52 6.17 -13.78
C LEU A 363 21.28 4.72 -13.38
N GLY A 364 20.60 3.97 -14.23
CA GLY A 364 20.24 2.57 -14.00
C GLY A 364 19.07 2.37 -13.02
N VAL A 365 18.41 3.46 -12.62
CA VAL A 365 17.19 3.45 -11.82
C VAL A 365 16.06 3.94 -12.70
N PHE A 366 15.08 3.08 -12.96
CA PHE A 366 13.94 3.43 -13.78
C PHE A 366 12.95 4.27 -12.96
N GLY A 367 13.18 5.57 -12.97
CA GLY A 367 12.47 6.55 -12.14
C GLY A 367 10.99 6.66 -12.49
N VAL A 368 10.20 7.19 -11.55
CA VAL A 368 8.76 7.41 -11.74
C VAL A 368 8.52 8.38 -12.90
N GLY A 369 7.68 7.98 -13.86
CA GLY A 369 7.39 8.77 -15.05
C GLY A 369 8.52 8.83 -16.08
N GLU A 370 9.66 8.16 -15.85
CA GLU A 370 10.69 8.05 -16.88
C GLU A 370 10.23 7.20 -18.05
N THR A 371 10.71 7.57 -19.23
CA THR A 371 10.52 6.81 -20.47
C THR A 371 11.89 6.45 -21.03
N TRP A 372 12.19 5.16 -21.04
CA TRP A 372 13.43 4.62 -21.58
C TRP A 372 13.20 4.13 -23.01
N THR A 373 14.03 4.59 -23.93
CA THR A 373 13.96 4.20 -25.35
C THR A 373 15.22 3.45 -25.78
N TYR A 374 15.01 2.28 -26.39
CA TYR A 374 16.07 1.47 -26.99
C TYR A 374 15.84 1.32 -28.48
N THR A 375 16.94 1.21 -29.23
CA THR A 375 16.89 1.00 -30.67
C THR A 375 17.78 -0.17 -31.10
N THR A 376 17.38 -0.83 -32.17
CA THR A 376 18.21 -1.83 -32.87
C THR A 376 17.74 -1.93 -34.32
N SER A 377 18.46 -2.67 -35.15
CA SER A 377 18.11 -2.89 -36.55
C SER A 377 18.41 -4.31 -37.01
N TYR A 378 17.63 -4.79 -37.97
CA TYR A 378 17.84 -6.07 -38.62
C TYR A 378 17.95 -5.90 -40.14
N ALA A 379 19.03 -6.39 -40.73
CA ALA A 379 19.21 -6.43 -42.18
C ALA A 379 18.54 -7.69 -42.74
N VAL A 380 17.52 -7.50 -43.58
CA VAL A 380 16.80 -8.57 -44.26
C VAL A 380 17.70 -9.12 -45.36
N THR A 381 17.95 -10.42 -45.32
CA THR A 381 18.79 -11.16 -46.27
C THR A 381 17.96 -11.91 -47.30
N GLN A 382 18.58 -12.36 -48.39
CA GLN A 382 17.90 -13.20 -49.38
C GLN A 382 17.36 -14.49 -48.77
N ALA A 383 18.12 -15.13 -47.88
CA ALA A 383 17.65 -16.30 -47.13
C ALA A 383 16.37 -16.03 -46.30
N ASN A 384 16.20 -14.81 -45.79
CA ASN A 384 14.95 -14.44 -45.10
C ASN A 384 13.77 -14.35 -46.08
N ILE A 385 14.00 -13.82 -47.27
CA ILE A 385 12.97 -13.68 -48.31
C ILE A 385 12.60 -15.07 -48.84
N ASP A 386 13.58 -15.93 -49.12
CA ASP A 386 13.39 -17.31 -49.56
C ASP A 386 12.66 -18.17 -48.52
N ASN A 387 12.88 -17.93 -47.22
CA ASN A 387 12.16 -18.61 -46.14
C ASN A 387 10.66 -18.26 -46.14
N GLY A 388 10.31 -17.00 -46.41
CA GLY A 388 8.92 -16.55 -46.53
C GLY A 388 8.13 -16.40 -45.23
N ALA A 389 8.61 -16.92 -44.10
CA ALA A 389 7.97 -16.70 -42.80
C ALA A 389 8.19 -15.27 -42.29
N ASN A 390 7.24 -14.77 -41.50
CA ASN A 390 7.34 -13.45 -40.88
C ASN A 390 8.57 -13.33 -39.97
N LEU A 391 9.17 -12.16 -39.96
CA LEU A 391 10.17 -11.77 -38.97
C LEU A 391 9.43 -11.25 -37.73
N VAL A 392 9.60 -11.91 -36.59
CA VAL A 392 9.00 -11.48 -35.32
C VAL A 392 10.11 -11.08 -34.37
N ASN A 393 10.23 -9.79 -34.09
CA ASN A 393 11.19 -9.29 -33.12
C ASN A 393 10.51 -9.09 -31.77
N THR A 394 10.96 -9.80 -30.74
CA THR A 394 10.40 -9.78 -29.39
C THR A 394 11.44 -9.27 -28.40
N VAL A 395 11.07 -8.23 -27.63
CA VAL A 395 11.84 -7.73 -26.50
C VAL A 395 11.29 -8.31 -25.20
N THR A 396 12.17 -8.61 -24.26
CA THR A 396 11.86 -8.87 -22.86
C THR A 396 12.50 -7.79 -22.01
N PHE A 397 11.70 -7.09 -21.21
CA PHE A 397 12.13 -6.08 -20.26
C PHE A 397 11.84 -6.58 -18.85
N ASP A 398 12.87 -6.62 -18.01
CA ASP A 398 12.82 -7.19 -16.68
C ASP A 398 13.31 -6.20 -15.63
N THR A 399 12.72 -6.25 -14.45
CA THR A 399 13.07 -5.42 -13.29
C THR A 399 13.12 -6.31 -12.04
N ALA A 400 13.82 -5.86 -11.00
CA ALA A 400 13.87 -6.63 -9.76
C ALA A 400 12.53 -6.65 -8.98
N GLN A 401 11.57 -5.79 -9.32
CA GLN A 401 10.33 -5.58 -8.57
C GLN A 401 9.08 -6.15 -9.24
N THR A 402 9.15 -6.47 -10.53
CA THR A 402 8.02 -6.95 -11.32
C THR A 402 8.37 -8.24 -12.04
N SER A 403 7.36 -9.00 -12.47
CA SER A 403 7.60 -10.05 -13.47
C SER A 403 8.09 -9.45 -14.80
N PRO A 404 8.93 -10.16 -15.57
CA PRO A 404 9.35 -9.72 -16.89
C PRO A 404 8.14 -9.47 -17.81
N GLN A 405 8.18 -8.40 -18.59
CA GLN A 405 7.20 -8.13 -19.64
C GLN A 405 7.82 -8.30 -21.03
N THR A 406 6.99 -8.64 -22.01
CA THR A 406 7.42 -8.76 -23.41
C THR A 406 6.58 -7.88 -24.33
N ALA A 407 7.21 -7.41 -25.40
CA ALA A 407 6.54 -6.74 -26.51
C ALA A 407 7.14 -7.21 -27.84
N SER A 408 6.33 -7.29 -28.89
CA SER A 408 6.80 -7.77 -30.20
C SER A 408 6.37 -6.85 -31.34
N ALA A 409 7.18 -6.85 -32.39
CA ALA A 409 6.86 -6.24 -33.67
C ALA A 409 7.06 -7.28 -34.77
N THR A 410 6.05 -7.44 -35.62
CA THR A 410 6.04 -8.42 -36.72
C THR A 410 6.18 -7.70 -38.05
N THR A 411 7.12 -8.16 -38.87
CA THR A 411 7.29 -7.72 -40.26
C THR A 411 6.99 -8.89 -41.19
N THR A 412 6.02 -8.71 -42.07
CA THR A 412 5.64 -9.73 -43.05
C THR A 412 6.64 -9.80 -44.20
N ILE A 413 7.02 -11.01 -44.60
CA ILE A 413 7.80 -11.24 -45.82
C ILE A 413 6.82 -11.52 -46.97
N THR A 414 6.98 -10.82 -48.09
CA THR A 414 6.17 -11.08 -49.30
C THR A 414 7.05 -11.66 -50.40
N GLN A 415 6.75 -12.90 -50.77
CA GLN A 415 7.36 -13.59 -51.91
C GLN A 415 6.58 -13.33 -53.20
N SER A 416 7.28 -13.22 -54.30
CA SER A 416 6.79 -12.96 -55.66
C SER A 416 7.72 -13.65 -56.66
N PRO A 417 7.70 -14.99 -56.74
CA PRO A 417 8.48 -15.74 -57.72
C PRO A 417 8.07 -15.38 -59.15
N SER A 418 9.05 -15.23 -60.04
CA SER A 418 8.80 -14.95 -61.45
C SER A 418 10.02 -15.32 -62.30
N LEU A 419 9.78 -15.90 -63.46
CA LEU A 419 10.79 -16.10 -64.50
C LEU A 419 10.35 -15.36 -65.76
N SER A 420 11.33 -14.88 -66.52
CA SER A 420 11.16 -14.49 -67.92
C SER A 420 12.13 -15.27 -68.79
N MET A 421 11.78 -15.46 -70.05
CA MET A 421 12.61 -16.21 -70.99
C MET A 421 12.53 -15.60 -72.39
N THR A 422 13.67 -15.55 -73.08
CA THR A 422 13.75 -15.23 -74.51
C THR A 422 14.36 -16.40 -75.27
N LYS A 423 13.77 -16.75 -76.42
CA LYS A 423 14.29 -17.73 -77.37
C LYS A 423 14.65 -17.02 -78.67
N THR A 424 15.85 -17.23 -79.17
CA THR A 424 16.34 -16.65 -80.42
C THR A 424 16.98 -17.74 -81.28
N ALA A 425 16.79 -17.67 -82.60
CA ALA A 425 17.47 -18.53 -83.55
C ALA A 425 18.61 -17.75 -84.21
N ASP A 426 19.72 -18.41 -84.49
CA ASP A 426 20.84 -17.83 -85.26
C ASP A 426 20.49 -17.59 -86.74
N ASP A 427 19.59 -18.40 -87.29
CA ASP A 427 19.00 -18.23 -88.63
C ASP A 427 17.48 -18.34 -88.59
N THR A 428 16.80 -17.46 -89.33
CA THR A 428 15.33 -17.32 -89.34
C THR A 428 14.74 -17.33 -90.75
N THR A 429 15.55 -17.43 -91.81
CA THR A 429 15.09 -17.26 -93.19
C THR A 429 15.75 -18.25 -94.13
N ASP A 430 14.97 -18.78 -95.08
CA ASP A 430 15.45 -19.58 -96.21
C ASP A 430 16.37 -20.78 -95.84
N VAL A 431 16.09 -21.41 -94.69
CA VAL A 431 16.86 -22.56 -94.23
C VAL A 431 16.63 -23.78 -95.13
N VAL A 432 17.69 -24.53 -95.43
CA VAL A 432 17.63 -25.70 -96.34
C VAL A 432 17.76 -27.03 -95.59
N ALA A 433 17.26 -28.11 -96.19
CA ALA A 433 17.43 -29.45 -95.63
C ALA A 433 18.91 -29.78 -95.38
N GLY A 434 19.22 -30.26 -94.18
CA GLY A 434 20.57 -30.51 -93.67
C GLY A 434 21.22 -29.33 -92.94
N GLN A 435 20.65 -28.12 -92.99
CA GLN A 435 21.14 -26.97 -92.23
C GLN A 435 20.88 -27.15 -90.74
N THR A 436 21.85 -26.75 -89.90
CA THR A 436 21.67 -26.69 -88.45
C THR A 436 21.34 -25.27 -88.03
N VAL A 437 20.23 -25.11 -87.31
CA VAL A 437 19.82 -23.85 -86.65
C VAL A 437 20.11 -23.98 -85.16
N THR A 438 20.80 -23.01 -84.59
CA THR A 438 21.11 -22.92 -83.16
C THR A 438 20.12 -21.99 -82.48
N TYR A 439 19.43 -22.51 -81.47
CA TYR A 439 18.54 -21.75 -80.60
C TYR A 439 19.27 -21.37 -79.30
N THR A 440 19.24 -20.09 -78.96
CA THR A 440 19.71 -19.55 -77.68
C THR A 440 18.51 -19.20 -76.81
N TYR A 441 18.48 -19.72 -75.58
CA TYR A 441 17.46 -19.45 -74.59
C TYR A 441 18.10 -18.70 -73.42
N VAL A 442 17.59 -17.53 -73.07
CA VAL A 442 18.04 -16.78 -71.89
C VAL A 442 16.88 -16.76 -70.90
N VAL A 443 17.07 -17.34 -69.73
CA VAL A 443 16.10 -17.35 -68.63
C VAL A 443 16.59 -16.39 -67.57
N THR A 444 15.72 -15.50 -67.10
CA THR A 444 16.02 -14.53 -66.05
C THR A 444 15.04 -14.68 -64.90
N ASN A 445 15.56 -14.71 -63.67
CA ASN A 445 14.72 -14.63 -62.48
C ASN A 445 14.28 -13.18 -62.25
N THR A 446 13.04 -12.88 -62.61
CA THR A 446 12.43 -11.56 -62.44
C THR A 446 11.65 -11.45 -61.12
N GLY A 447 11.66 -12.51 -60.31
CA GLY A 447 11.03 -12.54 -58.99
C GLY A 447 11.95 -12.03 -57.88
N ASN A 448 11.58 -12.32 -56.64
CA ASN A 448 12.36 -11.94 -55.45
C ASN A 448 12.78 -13.13 -54.57
N ILE A 449 12.51 -14.36 -55.01
CA ILE A 449 13.01 -15.57 -54.37
C ILE A 449 13.95 -16.29 -55.30
N THR A 450 14.87 -17.04 -54.71
CA THR A 450 15.71 -18.01 -55.41
C THR A 450 14.84 -19.08 -56.08
N ILE A 451 15.14 -19.41 -57.34
CA ILE A 451 14.41 -20.42 -58.10
C ILE A 451 15.33 -21.60 -58.40
N ASP A 452 14.90 -22.78 -57.99
CA ASP A 452 15.66 -24.02 -58.16
C ASP A 452 15.21 -24.82 -59.38
N GLY A 453 16.13 -25.58 -59.98
CA GLY A 453 15.82 -26.58 -61.01
C GLY A 453 15.25 -25.99 -62.29
N VAL A 454 15.83 -24.89 -62.77
CA VAL A 454 15.40 -24.23 -64.01
C VAL A 454 15.77 -25.11 -65.20
N ALA A 455 14.77 -25.66 -65.88
CA ALA A 455 14.93 -26.49 -67.06
C ALA A 455 14.01 -26.00 -68.19
N ILE A 456 14.43 -26.20 -69.44
CA ILE A 456 13.68 -25.79 -70.63
C ILE A 456 13.26 -27.02 -71.42
N ALA A 457 11.96 -27.15 -71.67
CA ALA A 457 11.42 -28.08 -72.64
C ALA A 457 10.99 -27.30 -73.88
N ASP A 458 11.55 -27.65 -75.04
CA ASP A 458 11.24 -27.01 -76.31
C ASP A 458 10.46 -27.95 -77.22
N ALA A 459 9.22 -27.57 -77.53
CA ALA A 459 8.42 -28.26 -78.54
C ALA A 459 8.67 -27.58 -79.89
N HIS A 460 9.11 -28.37 -80.86
CA HIS A 460 9.42 -27.89 -82.21
C HIS A 460 8.39 -28.42 -83.22
N GLY A 461 7.92 -27.55 -84.12
CA GLY A 461 6.88 -27.91 -85.11
C GLY A 461 7.40 -28.60 -86.37
N GLY A 462 8.72 -28.66 -86.55
CA GLY A 462 9.35 -29.41 -87.63
C GLY A 462 9.36 -30.93 -87.38
N SER A 463 9.58 -31.69 -88.43
CA SER A 463 9.54 -33.15 -88.52
C SER A 463 10.79 -33.88 -88.00
N GLY A 464 11.90 -33.16 -87.80
CA GLY A 464 13.06 -33.65 -87.04
C GLY A 464 12.89 -33.63 -85.50
N PRO A 465 13.83 -34.22 -84.73
CA PRO A 465 13.82 -34.16 -83.28
C PRO A 465 13.85 -32.71 -82.76
N PRO A 466 13.08 -32.34 -81.72
CA PRO A 466 13.14 -31.00 -81.15
C PRO A 466 14.53 -30.62 -80.64
N PRO A 467 14.90 -29.32 -80.62
CA PRO A 467 16.08 -28.86 -79.91
C PRO A 467 16.07 -29.35 -78.46
N VAL A 468 17.23 -29.80 -77.99
CA VAL A 468 17.46 -30.12 -76.59
C VAL A 468 18.28 -28.99 -75.98
N PRO A 469 17.67 -28.08 -75.18
CA PRO A 469 18.41 -27.05 -74.46
C PRO A 469 19.42 -27.69 -73.50
N GLN A 470 20.68 -27.30 -73.64
CA GLN A 470 21.83 -27.75 -72.84
C GLN A 470 22.89 -26.66 -72.86
N GLY A 471 24.07 -26.87 -72.27
CA GLY A 471 25.17 -25.90 -72.38
C GLY A 471 24.96 -24.68 -71.48
N GLU A 472 24.53 -24.93 -70.24
CA GLU A 472 24.12 -23.88 -69.31
C GLU A 472 25.27 -22.96 -68.96
N THR A 473 25.06 -21.64 -69.06
CA THR A 473 26.07 -20.64 -68.68
C THR A 473 25.39 -19.47 -67.99
N LEU A 474 25.88 -19.09 -66.80
CA LEU A 474 25.45 -17.85 -66.15
C LEU A 474 25.85 -16.65 -67.01
N THR A 475 24.89 -15.83 -67.42
CA THR A 475 25.11 -14.68 -68.31
C THR A 475 24.93 -13.34 -67.63
N THR A 476 24.10 -13.27 -66.59
CA THR A 476 24.01 -12.10 -65.70
C THR A 476 24.11 -12.60 -64.26
N ASP A 477 25.06 -12.06 -63.51
CA ASP A 477 25.30 -12.31 -62.09
C ASP A 477 25.21 -10.96 -61.38
N THR A 478 24.05 -10.68 -60.82
CA THR A 478 23.80 -9.45 -60.08
C THR A 478 24.36 -9.56 -58.67
N ALA A 479 24.44 -8.45 -57.94
CA ALA A 479 24.93 -8.52 -56.57
C ALA A 479 23.87 -9.16 -55.66
N PRO A 480 24.23 -10.14 -54.81
CA PRO A 480 25.59 -10.61 -54.52
C PRO A 480 26.11 -11.64 -55.53
N THR A 481 27.29 -11.38 -56.12
CA THR A 481 27.88 -12.25 -57.16
C THR A 481 28.13 -13.68 -56.66
N GLY A 482 27.76 -14.67 -57.47
CA GLY A 482 28.00 -16.09 -57.22
C GLY A 482 26.95 -16.76 -56.32
N ASP A 483 25.78 -16.16 -56.16
CA ASP A 483 24.63 -16.76 -55.47
C ASP A 483 23.80 -17.69 -56.39
N SER A 484 23.90 -17.53 -57.72
CA SER A 484 23.47 -18.52 -58.69
C SER A 484 24.51 -19.63 -58.89
N THR A 485 24.09 -20.89 -58.84
CA THR A 485 24.98 -22.05 -58.99
C THR A 485 24.40 -23.16 -59.85
N ASP A 486 25.29 -23.91 -60.48
CA ASP A 486 24.95 -25.14 -61.21
C ASP A 486 25.76 -26.33 -60.68
N ALA A 487 25.04 -27.35 -60.21
CA ALA A 487 25.61 -28.56 -59.64
C ALA A 487 26.15 -29.51 -60.71
N ALA A 488 25.66 -29.45 -61.95
CA ALA A 488 26.08 -30.35 -63.01
C ALA A 488 26.03 -29.67 -64.39
N SER A 489 27.21 -29.30 -64.88
CA SER A 489 27.36 -28.67 -66.19
C SER A 489 26.81 -29.52 -67.34
N ASN A 490 26.14 -28.87 -68.29
CA ASN A 490 25.68 -29.41 -69.57
C ASN A 490 24.62 -30.52 -69.44
N ASN A 491 23.73 -30.45 -68.45
CA ASN A 491 22.70 -31.46 -68.19
C ASN A 491 21.27 -31.04 -68.57
N GLY A 492 21.06 -29.82 -69.08
CA GLY A 492 19.75 -29.24 -69.40
C GLY A 492 19.03 -28.58 -68.22
N ILE A 493 19.66 -28.48 -67.04
CA ILE A 493 19.04 -28.05 -65.79
C ILE A 493 19.98 -27.14 -65.01
N TRP A 494 19.62 -25.87 -64.85
CA TRP A 494 20.30 -24.97 -63.93
C TRP A 494 19.81 -25.18 -62.50
N SER A 495 20.74 -25.31 -61.55
CA SER A 495 20.40 -25.79 -60.21
C SER A 495 19.77 -24.72 -59.31
N VAL A 496 20.37 -23.53 -59.23
CA VAL A 496 19.93 -22.43 -58.33
C VAL A 496 20.08 -21.10 -59.08
N LEU A 497 18.97 -20.40 -59.33
CA LEU A 497 18.96 -19.09 -59.99
C LEU A 497 18.46 -18.01 -59.03
N ALA A 498 19.38 -17.14 -58.59
CA ALA A 498 19.07 -16.04 -57.68
C ALA A 498 18.24 -14.92 -58.35
N PRO A 499 17.51 -14.10 -57.58
CA PRO A 499 16.77 -12.96 -58.11
C PRO A 499 17.65 -11.98 -58.90
N GLY A 500 17.22 -11.58 -60.09
CA GLY A 500 17.95 -10.66 -60.96
C GLY A 500 18.93 -11.31 -61.93
N ASP A 501 19.29 -12.58 -61.70
CA ASP A 501 20.28 -13.30 -62.50
C ASP A 501 19.68 -13.93 -63.75
N SER A 502 20.56 -14.18 -64.73
CA SER A 502 20.22 -14.79 -66.01
C SER A 502 21.13 -15.98 -66.32
N VAL A 503 20.53 -17.07 -66.79
CA VAL A 503 21.22 -18.25 -67.32
C VAL A 503 20.87 -18.43 -68.80
N THR A 504 21.85 -18.83 -69.59
CA THR A 504 21.69 -19.14 -71.01
C THR A 504 21.84 -20.62 -71.28
N PHE A 505 20.95 -21.16 -72.13
CA PHE A 505 20.99 -22.51 -72.70
C PHE A 505 21.11 -22.40 -74.22
N SER A 506 21.65 -23.43 -74.85
CA SER A 506 21.73 -23.60 -76.31
C SER A 506 21.14 -24.95 -76.73
N GLY A 507 20.41 -24.98 -77.85
CA GLY A 507 19.89 -26.20 -78.45
C GLY A 507 19.95 -26.12 -79.97
N THR A 508 20.15 -27.24 -80.67
CA THR A 508 20.27 -27.24 -82.14
C THR A 508 19.15 -28.03 -82.80
N TYR A 509 18.69 -27.56 -83.95
CA TYR A 509 17.78 -28.27 -84.83
C TYR A 509 18.41 -28.50 -86.20
N VAL A 510 18.35 -29.71 -86.72
CA VAL A 510 18.75 -30.00 -88.10
C VAL A 510 17.50 -30.00 -88.96
N VAL A 511 17.40 -29.03 -89.88
CA VAL A 511 16.31 -28.93 -90.84
C VAL A 511 16.28 -30.20 -91.67
N THR A 512 15.13 -30.85 -91.72
CA THR A 512 14.95 -32.10 -92.47
C THR A 512 14.33 -31.81 -93.82
N GLN A 513 14.38 -32.79 -94.73
CA GLN A 513 13.67 -32.69 -96.00
C GLN A 513 12.15 -32.55 -95.79
N GLY A 514 11.59 -33.20 -94.77
CA GLY A 514 10.16 -33.07 -94.43
C GLY A 514 9.76 -31.65 -94.04
N ASP A 515 10.67 -30.86 -93.46
CA ASP A 515 10.40 -29.46 -93.11
C ASP A 515 10.31 -28.56 -94.34
N VAL A 516 11.16 -28.84 -95.34
CA VAL A 516 11.15 -28.14 -96.63
C VAL A 516 9.97 -28.55 -97.48
N ASP A 517 9.60 -29.84 -97.46
CA ASP A 517 8.49 -30.41 -98.25
C ASP A 517 7.09 -29.97 -97.76
N LEU A 518 7.00 -29.38 -96.56
CA LEU A 518 5.76 -28.89 -95.94
C LEU A 518 5.48 -27.38 -96.20
N LEU A 519 6.40 -26.68 -96.87
CA LEU A 519 6.25 -25.31 -97.37
C LEU A 519 5.62 -25.30 -98.77
#